data_AF-A0A3M0XSG5-F1
#
_entry.id   AF-A0A3M0XSG5-F1
#
_cell.length_a   1.000
_cell.length_b   1.000
_cell.length_c   1.000
_cell.angle_alpha   90.00
_cell.angle_beta   90.00
_cell.angle_gamma   90.00
#
_symmetry.space_group_name_H-M   'P 1'
#
loop_
_entity.id
_entity.type
_entity.pdbx_description
1 polymer ?
#
loop_
_entity_poly.entity_id
_entity_poly.type
_entity_poly.pdbx_seq_one_letter_code
_entity_poly.pdbx_strand_id
1 'polypeptide(L)'
;MAKKTIKRDYRIVVWPRSPGDFGGIYIGGIEWKPGEEERLANQIAQEIQRHVDEIGAVRVEYDVVEVCEFCGYDWEEDEDGCPVCCTAALKEWERQQE
;
A
#
# COMPACT_ATOMS: atom_id res chain seq x y z
N MET A 1 -2.05 -13.78 -14.84
CA MET A 1 -0.66 -13.43 -14.50
C MET A 1 -0.39 -13.94 -13.10
N ALA A 2 0.79 -14.48 -12.80
CA ALA A 2 1.06 -15.14 -11.51
C ALA A 2 1.39 -14.16 -10.35
N LYS A 3 1.38 -12.85 -10.60
CA LYS A 3 1.68 -11.80 -9.64
C LYS A 3 0.51 -10.85 -9.43
N LYS A 4 0.34 -10.36 -8.20
CA LYS A 4 -0.58 -9.28 -7.84
C LYS A 4 0.15 -8.16 -7.10
N THR A 5 -0.33 -6.94 -7.28
CA THR A 5 0.14 -5.78 -6.53
C THR A 5 -0.66 -5.62 -5.24
N ILE A 6 0.03 -5.43 -4.11
CA ILE A 6 -0.60 -5.14 -2.82
C ILE A 6 0.04 -3.93 -2.15
N LYS A 7 -0.66 -3.39 -1.15
CA LYS A 7 -0.13 -2.38 -0.24
C LYS A 7 0.30 -3.04 1.07
N ARG A 8 1.44 -2.63 1.63
CA ARG A 8 1.95 -3.04 2.96
C ARG A 8 2.62 -1.86 3.67
N ASP A 9 3.03 -2.06 4.92
CA ASP A 9 3.82 -1.09 5.71
C ASP A 9 3.19 0.31 5.81
N TYR A 10 1.92 0.34 6.22
CA TYR A 10 1.19 1.57 6.44
C TYR A 10 1.83 2.41 7.55
N ARG A 11 2.05 3.69 7.26
CA ARG A 11 2.64 4.67 8.18
C ARG A 11 1.88 5.99 8.13
N ILE A 12 1.86 6.69 9.26
CA ILE A 12 1.24 8.01 9.38
C ILE A 12 2.35 9.04 9.44
N VAL A 13 2.37 9.95 8.47
CA VAL A 13 3.36 11.01 8.40
C VAL A 13 2.67 12.34 8.72
N VAL A 14 3.24 13.05 9.68
CA VAL A 14 2.70 14.31 10.23
C VAL A 14 3.73 15.41 10.02
N TRP A 15 3.31 16.52 9.42
CA TRP A 15 4.15 17.70 9.24
C TRP A 15 3.64 18.89 10.06
N PRO A 16 4.51 19.60 10.80
CA PRO A 16 4.13 20.84 11.46
C PRO A 16 3.81 21.91 10.41
N ARG A 17 2.96 22.88 10.76
CA ARG A 17 2.71 24.03 9.87
C ARG A 17 3.98 24.84 9.67
N SER A 18 4.26 25.15 8.41
CA SER A 18 5.17 26.23 8.08
C SER A 18 4.42 27.57 8.15
N PRO A 19 5.08 28.69 8.53
CA PRO A 19 4.45 30.00 8.51
C PRO A 19 3.88 30.33 7.12
N GLY A 20 2.57 30.58 7.03
CA GLY A 20 1.88 30.91 5.77
C GLY A 20 1.16 29.75 5.07
N ASP A 21 1.21 28.54 5.61
CA ASP A 21 0.47 27.38 5.08
C ASP A 21 -0.94 27.30 5.67
N PHE A 22 -1.96 27.37 4.81
CA PHE A 22 -3.38 27.37 5.21
C PHE A 22 -4.00 25.97 5.28
N GLY A 23 -3.26 24.93 4.89
CA GLY A 23 -3.76 23.55 4.87
C GLY A 23 -4.84 23.32 3.80
N GLY A 24 -4.88 22.09 3.27
CA GLY A 24 -5.89 21.65 2.31
C GLY A 24 -6.83 20.62 2.93
N ILE A 25 -8.14 20.81 2.77
CA ILE A 25 -9.15 19.80 3.13
C ILE A 25 -9.59 19.10 1.84
N TYR A 26 -9.46 17.78 1.81
CA TYR A 26 -10.04 16.94 0.78
C TYR A 26 -10.91 15.87 1.44
N ILE A 27 -12.13 15.68 0.93
CA ILE A 27 -13.10 14.67 1.39
C ILE A 27 -13.53 13.85 0.18
N GLY A 28 -13.37 12.53 0.24
CA GLY A 28 -13.83 11.63 -0.82
C GLY A 28 -14.10 10.19 -0.35
N GLY A 29 -15.27 9.67 -0.78
CA GLY A 29 -15.61 8.28 -1.17
C GLY A 29 -15.33 7.09 -0.25
N ILE A 30 -16.38 6.33 0.10
CA ILE A 30 -16.34 5.05 0.84
C ILE A 30 -16.41 3.86 -0.13
N GLU A 31 -15.55 2.84 0.05
CA GLU A 31 -15.83 1.45 -0.31
C GLU A 31 -15.00 0.44 0.57
N TRP A 32 -15.44 -0.82 0.69
CA TRP A 32 -15.07 -1.74 1.80
C TRP A 32 -14.43 -3.10 1.42
N LYS A 33 -13.54 -3.56 2.34
CA LYS A 33 -12.81 -4.87 2.51
C LYS A 33 -11.62 -5.13 1.57
N PRO A 34 -10.61 -5.97 1.92
CA PRO A 34 -9.86 -6.25 3.15
C PRO A 34 -8.47 -5.53 3.17
N GLY A 35 -7.89 -5.25 4.35
CA GLY A 35 -6.73 -4.37 4.53
C GLY A 35 -6.94 -3.40 5.70
N GLU A 36 -7.24 -3.95 6.88
CA GLU A 36 -7.64 -3.16 8.06
C GLU A 36 -6.56 -2.20 8.56
N GLU A 37 -5.30 -2.41 8.19
CA GLU A 37 -4.22 -1.47 8.47
C GLU A 37 -4.48 -0.11 7.83
N GLU A 38 -5.02 -0.07 6.60
CA GLU A 38 -5.41 1.17 5.92
C GLU A 38 -6.55 1.87 6.67
N ARG A 39 -7.53 1.10 7.16
CA ARG A 39 -8.66 1.63 7.94
C ARG A 39 -8.16 2.26 9.24
N LEU A 40 -7.33 1.53 9.99
CA LEU A 40 -6.81 1.99 11.27
C LEU A 40 -5.89 3.20 11.08
N ALA A 41 -5.01 3.19 10.07
CA ALA A 41 -4.13 4.31 9.76
C ALA A 41 -4.92 5.58 9.39
N ASN A 42 -5.98 5.44 8.59
CA ASN A 42 -6.88 6.56 8.26
C ASN A 42 -7.64 7.08 9.48
N GLN A 43 -8.12 6.19 10.35
CA GLN A 43 -8.82 6.60 11.58
C GLN A 43 -7.88 7.39 12.51
N ILE A 44 -6.65 6.91 12.71
CA ILE A 44 -5.66 7.61 13.53
C ILE A 44 -5.30 8.96 12.88
N ALA A 45 -5.11 9.01 11.56
CA ALA A 45 -4.83 10.26 10.86
C ALA A 45 -5.93 11.32 11.06
N GLN A 46 -7.20 10.90 11.02
CA GLN A 46 -8.34 11.77 11.30
C GLN A 46 -8.35 12.28 12.73
N GLU A 47 -8.12 11.39 13.71
CA GLU A 47 -8.10 11.78 15.12
C GLU A 47 -6.96 12.76 15.42
N ILE A 48 -5.76 12.56 14.83
CA ILE A 48 -4.65 13.52 14.94
C ILE A 48 -5.06 14.88 14.36
N GLN A 49 -5.66 14.90 13.17
CA GLN A 49 -6.06 16.15 12.51
C GLN A 49 -7.15 16.92 13.28
N ARG A 50 -8.01 16.22 14.03
CA ARG A 50 -9.07 16.84 14.83
C ARG A 50 -8.59 17.40 16.17
N HIS A 51 -7.57 16.78 16.75
CA HIS A 51 -7.18 17.04 18.14
C HIS A 51 -5.85 17.77 18.32
N VAL A 52 -5.02 17.84 17.28
CA VAL A 52 -3.71 18.49 17.37
C VAL A 52 -3.68 19.73 16.49
N ASP A 53 -3.57 20.89 17.14
CA ASP A 53 -3.43 22.19 16.49
C ASP A 53 -2.04 22.35 15.84
N GLU A 54 -1.90 23.35 14.96
CA GLU A 54 -0.63 23.70 14.28
C GLU A 54 0.00 22.58 13.41
N ILE A 55 -0.76 21.56 13.04
CA ILE A 55 -0.37 20.57 12.02
C ILE A 55 -0.75 21.08 10.62
N GLY A 56 0.19 20.96 9.67
CA GLY A 56 -0.02 21.35 8.27
C GLY A 56 -0.69 20.25 7.46
N ALA A 57 -0.23 19.01 7.63
CA ALA A 57 -0.83 17.86 6.99
C ALA A 57 -0.59 16.58 7.81
N VAL A 58 -1.56 15.66 7.73
CA VAL A 58 -1.43 14.27 8.13
C VAL A 58 -1.71 13.42 6.90
N ARG A 59 -0.81 12.48 6.57
CA ARG A 59 -1.00 11.57 5.44
C ARG A 59 -0.76 10.14 5.89
N VAL A 60 -1.54 9.22 5.30
CA VAL A 60 -1.27 7.79 5.36
C VAL A 60 -0.44 7.44 4.14
N GLU A 61 0.76 6.92 4.36
CA GLU A 61 1.61 6.34 3.32
C GLU A 61 1.66 4.82 3.49
N TYR A 62 2.00 4.12 2.42
CA TYR A 62 2.19 2.69 2.37
C TYR A 62 3.17 2.36 1.25
N ASP A 63 3.75 1.17 1.31
CA ASP A 63 4.61 0.66 0.25
C ASP A 63 3.78 -0.22 -0.70
N VAL A 64 4.08 -0.12 -1.99
CA VAL A 64 3.44 -0.91 -3.05
C VAL A 64 4.41 -1.99 -3.47
N VAL A 65 4.03 -3.25 -3.26
CA VAL A 65 4.87 -4.41 -3.54
C VAL A 65 4.14 -5.40 -4.46
N GLU A 66 4.90 -6.08 -5.31
CA GLU A 66 4.41 -7.21 -6.08
C GLU A 66 4.58 -8.49 -5.27
N VAL A 67 3.53 -9.30 -5.19
CA VAL A 67 3.55 -10.60 -4.53
C VAL A 67 3.00 -11.68 -5.44
N CYS A 68 3.44 -12.91 -5.24
CA CYS A 68 2.90 -14.07 -5.94
C CYS A 68 1.44 -14.32 -5.55
N GLU A 69 0.57 -14.51 -6.56
CA GLU A 69 -0.85 -14.82 -6.33
C GLU A 69 -1.07 -16.17 -5.67
N PHE A 70 -0.14 -17.12 -5.86
CA PHE A 70 -0.26 -18.49 -5.38
C PHE A 70 0.28 -18.68 -3.97
N CYS A 71 1.45 -18.13 -3.66
CA CYS A 71 2.10 -18.32 -2.36
C CYS A 71 2.07 -17.08 -1.45
N GLY A 72 1.77 -15.89 -1.97
CA GLY A 72 1.65 -14.65 -1.19
C GLY A 72 2.97 -14.02 -0.73
N TYR A 73 4.11 -14.65 -1.06
CA TYR A 73 5.45 -14.09 -0.86
C TYR A 73 5.76 -13.01 -1.90
N ASP A 74 6.76 -12.20 -1.59
CA ASP A 74 7.25 -11.16 -2.48
C ASP A 74 7.68 -11.77 -3.82
N TRP A 75 7.39 -11.04 -4.88
CA TRP A 75 7.60 -11.52 -6.23
C TRP A 75 9.08 -11.49 -6.57
N GLU A 76 9.62 -12.65 -6.93
CA GLU A 76 11.02 -12.85 -7.29
C GLU A 76 11.10 -13.56 -8.65
N GLU A 77 11.96 -13.03 -9.53
CA GLU A 77 12.27 -13.55 -10.86
C GLU A 77 13.78 -13.76 -11.02
N ASP A 78 14.18 -14.69 -11.88
CA ASP A 78 15.58 -14.84 -12.31
C ASP A 78 15.92 -13.89 -13.49
N GLU A 79 17.14 -14.03 -14.05
CA GLU A 79 17.63 -13.20 -15.16
C GLU A 79 16.79 -13.34 -16.45
N ASP A 80 16.04 -14.43 -16.60
CA ASP A 80 15.19 -14.72 -17.74
C ASP A 80 13.73 -14.28 -17.52
N GLY A 81 13.42 -13.67 -16.37
CA GLY A 81 12.06 -13.28 -15.99
C GLY A 81 11.18 -14.44 -15.54
N CYS A 82 11.80 -15.57 -15.15
CA CYS A 82 11.10 -16.75 -14.68
C CYS A 82 10.82 -16.64 -13.16
N PRO A 83 9.57 -16.89 -12.71
CA PRO A 83 9.23 -16.76 -11.30
C PRO A 83 9.86 -17.87 -10.45
N VAL A 84 10.64 -17.49 -9.44
CA VAL A 84 11.35 -18.43 -8.56
C VAL A 84 10.66 -18.68 -7.22
N CYS A 85 9.60 -17.93 -6.93
CA CYS A 85 8.93 -17.92 -5.62
C CYS A 85 8.14 -19.20 -5.27
N CYS A 86 7.54 -19.89 -6.25
CA CYS A 86 6.90 -21.20 -6.04
C CYS A 86 6.63 -21.97 -7.34
N THR A 87 6.45 -23.29 -7.23
CA THR A 87 6.19 -24.18 -8.38
C THR A 87 4.85 -23.91 -9.08
N ALA A 88 3.85 -23.36 -8.38
CA ALA A 88 2.58 -22.99 -8.99
C ALA A 88 2.74 -21.80 -9.94
N ALA A 89 3.53 -20.80 -9.54
CA ALA A 89 3.88 -19.66 -10.39
C ALA A 89 4.72 -20.10 -11.60
N LEU A 90 5.68 -21.01 -11.39
CA LEU A 90 6.50 -21.56 -12.47
C LEU A 90 5.66 -22.29 -13.52
N LYS A 91 4.79 -23.21 -13.10
CA LYS A 91 3.90 -23.95 -14.02
C LYS A 91 2.97 -23.03 -14.81
N GLU A 92 2.48 -21.98 -14.15
CA GLU A 92 1.63 -20.98 -14.80
C GLU A 92 2.42 -20.19 -15.86
N TRP A 93 3.69 -19.87 -15.59
CA TRP A 93 4.59 -19.20 -16.52
C TRP A 93 4.95 -20.10 -17.72
N GLU A 94 5.33 -21.36 -17.47
CA GLU A 94 5.65 -22.35 -18.52
C GLU A 94 4.48 -22.52 -19.51
N ARG A 95 3.25 -22.58 -18.99
CA ARG A 95 2.02 -22.69 -19.80
C ARG A 95 1.79 -21.48 -20.73
N GLN A 96 2.29 -20.30 -20.37
CA GLN A 96 2.12 -19.10 -21.19
C GLN A 96 3.18 -18.96 -22.30
N GLN A 97 4.23 -19.80 -22.28
CA GLN A 97 5.32 -19.80 -23.26
C GLN A 97 5.11 -20.83 -24.40
N GLU A 98 4.06 -21.66 -24.31
CA GLU A 98 3.65 -22.64 -25.33
C GLU A 98 2.61 -22.04 -26.30
#